data_AF-A0A2E7HD52-F1
#
_entry.id   AF-A0A2E7HD52-F1
#
_cell.length_a   1.000
_cell.length_b   1.000
_cell.length_c   1.000
_cell.angle_alpha   90.00
_cell.angle_beta   90.00
_cell.angle_gamma   90.00
#
_symmetry.space_group_name_H-M   'P 1'
#
loop_
_entity.id
_entity.type
_entity.pdbx_description
1 polymer ?
#
loop_
_entity_poly.entity_id
_entity_poly.type
_entity_poly.pdbx_seq_one_letter_code
_entity_poly.pdbx_strand_id
1 'polypeptide(L)'
;MRAMGEILASLVSNPGTVPIWCSPLGRTRESCAIVCDAMGRSTATVRHDDRLMEVHDGVWEGLTSTEKALRDRGVYERYCQDKFRVSAPGGESFVDVYPRAQSWFTDCAPAGDMIVISHQIPIRMLIAVACDLDPEPLIYIPMTQDLIYVIGNGVSPEDSYWALRRKAIIVDVPERPVAISGPDATAFLEKIFARRIATLKEGRGRYAIACAHDGGLFMGGILFRLEQDRYWYVQPDGDLETWLLAHKAGLDVTVKDPHARALQVQGRALPAIMAAATGGAINKSFKYFHSGYFDVGGQQV
;
A
#
# COMPACT_ATOMS: atom_id res chain seq x y z
N MET A 1 0.00 13.81 9.60
CA MET A 1 1.37 14.36 9.64
C MET A 1 2.10 14.09 10.96
N ARG A 2 1.59 14.45 12.16
CA ARG A 2 2.30 14.13 13.43
C ARG A 2 2.58 12.64 13.62
N ALA A 3 1.55 11.80 13.48
CA ALA A 3 1.68 10.35 13.53
C ALA A 3 2.70 9.80 12.50
N MET A 4 2.81 10.42 11.32
CA MET A 4 3.83 10.04 10.34
C MET A 4 5.24 10.33 10.82
N GLY A 5 5.46 11.48 11.48
CA GLY A 5 6.75 11.81 12.06
C GLY A 5 7.16 10.81 13.16
N GLU A 6 6.20 10.39 13.99
CA GLU A 6 6.41 9.34 15.00
C GLU A 6 6.75 7.98 14.35
N ILE A 7 6.02 7.59 13.29
CA ILE A 7 6.31 6.37 12.51
C ILE A 7 7.70 6.46 11.86
N LEU A 8 8.03 7.56 11.19
CA LEU A 8 9.34 7.78 10.56
C LEU A 8 10.47 7.66 11.58
N ALA A 9 10.31 8.22 12.79
CA ALA A 9 11.28 8.07 13.86
C ALA A 9 11.47 6.61 14.30
N SER A 10 10.46 5.76 14.18
CA SER A 10 10.58 4.33 14.51
C SER A 10 11.24 3.50 13.40
N LEU A 11 11.21 3.99 12.15
CA LEU A 11 11.68 3.25 10.98
C LEU A 11 13.16 3.50 10.65
N VAL A 12 13.71 4.65 11.04
CA VAL A 12 15.10 5.03 10.74
C VAL A 12 16.03 4.69 11.90
N SER A 13 17.26 4.29 11.57
CA SER A 13 18.28 3.85 12.52
C SER A 13 18.74 4.95 13.48
N ASN A 14 18.80 6.20 12.99
CA ASN A 14 19.27 7.35 13.77
C ASN A 14 18.33 8.57 13.61
N PRO A 15 17.17 8.60 14.29
CA PRO A 15 16.16 9.63 14.09
C PRO A 15 16.67 11.05 14.36
N GLY A 16 17.57 11.20 15.34
CA GLY A 16 18.18 12.47 15.71
C GLY A 16 19.11 13.09 14.65
N THR A 17 19.64 12.28 13.73
CA THR A 17 20.65 12.73 12.75
C THR A 17 20.36 12.35 11.30
N VAL A 18 19.30 11.55 11.03
CA VAL A 18 18.90 11.18 9.67
C VAL A 18 18.75 12.43 8.78
N PRO A 19 19.32 12.44 7.56
CA PRO A 19 19.12 13.53 6.61
C PRO A 19 17.65 13.65 6.21
N ILE A 20 17.12 14.87 6.25
CA ILE A 20 15.75 15.19 5.79
C ILE A 20 15.86 16.12 4.59
N TRP A 21 15.29 15.67 3.47
CA TRP A 21 15.13 16.47 2.26
C TRP A 21 13.67 16.82 2.05
N CYS A 22 13.40 18.06 1.65
CA CYS A 22 12.04 18.55 1.50
C CYS A 22 11.93 19.44 0.26
N SER A 23 10.90 19.21 -0.55
CA SER A 23 10.55 20.15 -1.62
C SER A 23 10.36 21.57 -1.06
N PRO A 24 10.83 22.62 -1.76
CA PRO A 24 10.76 24.00 -1.27
C PRO A 24 9.33 24.58 -1.27
N LEU A 25 8.33 23.89 -1.83
CA LEU A 25 6.96 24.36 -1.87
C LEU A 25 6.32 24.45 -0.47
N GLY A 26 5.42 25.42 -0.28
CA GLY A 26 4.83 25.73 1.04
C GLY A 26 4.20 24.52 1.73
N ARG A 27 3.34 23.78 1.02
CA ARG A 27 2.64 22.59 1.55
C ARG A 27 3.59 21.50 2.08
N THR A 28 4.73 21.28 1.41
CA THR A 28 5.73 20.30 1.86
C THR A 28 6.54 20.84 3.01
N ARG A 29 6.85 22.13 3.04
CA ARG A 29 7.52 22.78 4.17
C ARG A 29 6.67 22.72 5.45
N GLU A 30 5.37 22.97 5.35
CA GLU A 30 4.43 22.84 6.46
C GLU A 30 4.39 21.40 6.99
N SER A 31 4.25 20.42 6.08
CA SER A 31 4.26 19.00 6.44
C SER A 31 5.58 18.59 7.09
N CYS A 32 6.70 19.06 6.53
CA CYS A 32 8.04 18.82 7.05
C CYS A 32 8.25 19.42 8.43
N ALA A 33 7.70 20.62 8.71
CA ALA A 33 7.79 21.22 10.04
C ALA A 33 7.10 20.35 11.10
N ILE A 34 5.91 19.82 10.77
CA ILE A 34 5.17 18.91 11.67
C ILE A 34 5.94 17.60 11.88
N VAL A 35 6.52 17.04 10.82
CA VAL A 35 7.35 15.83 10.91
C VAL A 35 8.59 16.09 11.77
N CYS A 36 9.29 17.20 11.57
CA CYS A 36 10.45 17.58 12.37
C CYS A 36 10.08 17.74 13.85
N ASP A 37 9.00 18.44 14.17
CA ASP A 37 8.50 18.60 15.55
C ASP A 37 8.25 17.25 16.22
N ALA A 38 7.52 16.35 15.54
CA ALA A 38 7.24 15.01 16.03
C ALA A 38 8.51 14.16 16.25
N MET A 39 9.55 14.38 15.45
CA MET A 39 10.84 13.70 15.58
C MET A 39 11.80 14.40 16.56
N GLY A 40 11.41 15.53 17.18
CA GLY A 40 12.31 16.34 18.01
C GLY A 40 13.48 16.97 17.23
N ARG A 41 13.27 17.25 15.94
CA ARG A 41 14.28 17.79 15.01
C ARG A 41 14.04 19.26 14.71
N SER A 42 15.12 20.01 14.51
CA SER A 42 15.04 21.38 14.00
C SER A 42 14.86 21.40 12.48
N THR A 43 13.93 22.23 12.00
CA THR A 43 13.73 22.49 10.56
C THR A 43 14.97 23.14 9.91
N ALA A 44 15.86 23.75 10.69
CA ALA A 44 17.13 24.30 10.18
C ALA A 44 18.09 23.22 9.63
N THR A 45 17.87 21.95 9.97
CA THR A 45 18.65 20.82 9.45
C THR A 45 18.10 20.24 8.15
N VAL A 46 16.93 20.72 7.69
CA VAL A 46 16.26 20.25 6.49
C VAL A 46 16.93 20.83 5.26
N ARG A 47 17.21 19.97 4.28
CA ARG A 47 17.76 20.35 2.98
C ARG A 47 16.62 20.52 1.98
N HIS A 48 16.70 21.57 1.17
CA HIS A 48 15.72 21.84 0.13
C HIS A 48 16.37 21.70 -1.25
N ASP A 49 15.61 21.17 -2.21
CA ASP A 49 16.05 21.00 -3.60
C ASP A 49 14.85 21.15 -4.55
N ASP A 50 15.00 21.99 -5.57
CA ASP A 50 13.94 22.28 -6.56
C ASP A 50 13.57 21.04 -7.37
N ARG A 51 14.50 20.07 -7.54
CA ARG A 51 14.23 18.81 -8.24
C ARG A 51 13.17 17.96 -7.54
N LEU A 52 12.86 18.24 -6.27
CA LEU A 52 11.81 17.58 -5.50
C LEU A 52 10.43 18.26 -5.62
N MET A 53 10.30 19.34 -6.40
CA MET A 53 9.01 20.01 -6.63
C MET A 53 8.01 19.11 -7.37
N GLU A 54 6.72 19.40 -7.19
CA GLU A 54 5.66 18.73 -7.95
C GLU A 54 5.81 19.04 -9.44
N VAL A 55 5.15 18.22 -10.26
CA VAL A 55 4.96 18.50 -11.69
C VAL A 55 4.36 19.90 -11.87
N HIS A 56 4.93 20.69 -12.78
CA HIS A 56 4.39 21.99 -13.14
C HIS A 56 3.19 21.84 -14.09
N ASP A 57 2.01 22.29 -13.69
CA ASP A 57 0.78 22.14 -14.48
C ASP A 57 0.63 23.21 -15.58
N GLY A 58 1.62 24.09 -15.78
CA GLY A 58 1.64 25.07 -16.86
C GLY A 58 0.44 26.01 -16.82
N VAL A 59 -0.22 26.20 -17.96
CA VAL A 59 -1.45 27.01 -18.04
C VAL A 59 -2.64 26.44 -17.25
N TRP A 60 -2.53 25.21 -16.74
CA TRP A 60 -3.55 24.56 -15.91
C TRP A 60 -3.36 24.76 -14.41
N GLU A 61 -2.30 25.44 -13.98
CA GLU A 61 -2.10 25.79 -12.57
C GLU A 61 -3.31 26.52 -11.98
N GLY A 62 -3.77 26.04 -10.82
CA GLY A 62 -4.93 26.59 -10.12
C GLY A 62 -6.30 26.23 -10.71
N LEU A 63 -6.36 25.49 -11.82
CA LEU A 63 -7.63 25.06 -12.43
C LEU A 63 -8.12 23.72 -11.87
N THR A 64 -9.43 23.60 -11.71
CA THR A 64 -10.10 22.31 -11.50
C THR A 64 -10.08 21.45 -12.77
N SER A 65 -10.25 20.13 -12.62
CA SER A 65 -10.38 19.20 -13.76
C SER A 65 -11.44 19.63 -14.79
N THR A 66 -12.57 20.17 -14.31
CA THR A 66 -13.65 20.69 -15.17
C THR A 66 -13.19 21.92 -15.96
N GLU A 67 -12.49 22.85 -15.32
CA GLU A 67 -11.97 24.05 -15.98
C GLU A 67 -10.88 23.70 -17.00
N LYS A 68 -10.00 22.73 -16.69
CA LYS A 68 -9.01 22.19 -17.65
C LYS A 68 -9.71 21.63 -18.90
N ALA A 69 -10.75 20.82 -18.71
CA ALA A 69 -11.54 20.24 -19.80
C ALA A 69 -12.28 21.28 -20.65
N LEU A 70 -12.73 22.39 -20.05
CA LEU A 70 -13.39 23.48 -20.75
C LEU A 70 -12.40 24.38 -21.50
N ARG A 71 -11.24 24.65 -20.91
CA ARG A 71 -10.22 25.53 -21.48
C ARG A 71 -9.51 24.90 -22.68
N ASP A 72 -9.05 23.65 -22.53
CA ASP A 72 -8.22 22.98 -23.53
C ASP A 72 -8.72 21.55 -23.81
N ARG A 73 -10.00 21.38 -24.17
CA ARG A 73 -10.67 20.07 -24.30
C ARG A 73 -9.82 19.01 -25.00
N GLY A 74 -9.30 19.30 -26.20
CA GLY A 74 -8.55 18.32 -26.97
C GLY A 74 -7.21 17.93 -26.32
N VAL A 75 -6.55 18.85 -25.61
CA VAL A 75 -5.32 18.53 -24.86
C VAL A 75 -5.66 17.74 -23.61
N TYR A 76 -6.71 18.14 -22.88
CA TYR A 76 -7.17 17.46 -21.68
C TYR A 76 -7.67 16.03 -21.94
N GLU A 77 -8.36 15.80 -23.06
CA GLU A 77 -8.77 14.45 -23.48
C GLU A 77 -7.57 13.53 -23.71
N ARG A 78 -6.53 14.02 -24.41
CA ARG A 78 -5.27 13.27 -24.59
C ARG A 78 -4.55 13.07 -23.26
N TYR A 79 -4.53 14.07 -22.40
CA TYR A 79 -3.96 13.95 -21.05
C TYR A 79 -4.64 12.85 -20.24
N CYS A 80 -5.97 12.76 -20.28
CA CYS A 80 -6.71 11.70 -19.59
C CYS A 80 -6.39 10.29 -20.12
N GLN A 81 -5.97 10.18 -21.39
CA GLN A 81 -5.60 8.91 -22.02
C GLN A 81 -4.12 8.54 -21.80
N ASP A 82 -3.23 9.54 -21.76
CA ASP A 82 -1.80 9.37 -21.54
C ASP A 82 -1.26 10.49 -20.65
N LYS A 83 -1.48 10.35 -19.34
CA LYS A 83 -0.96 11.28 -18.33
C LYS A 83 0.55 11.25 -18.23
N PHE A 84 1.18 10.19 -18.73
CA PHE A 84 2.63 10.02 -18.62
C PHE A 84 3.37 10.95 -19.56
N ARG A 85 2.90 11.06 -20.81
CA ARG A 85 3.58 11.80 -21.88
C ARG A 85 2.95 13.15 -22.20
N VAL A 86 1.66 13.34 -21.93
CA VAL A 86 0.96 14.57 -22.27
C VAL A 86 1.01 15.53 -21.09
N SER A 87 1.26 16.81 -21.38
CA SER A 87 1.23 17.90 -20.40
C SER A 87 0.42 19.09 -20.91
N ALA A 88 0.09 19.99 -19.99
CA ALA A 88 -0.45 21.30 -20.35
C ALA A 88 0.61 22.13 -21.11
N PRO A 89 0.20 23.06 -21.97
CA PRO A 89 1.12 24.06 -22.51
C PRO A 89 1.91 24.77 -21.40
N GLY A 90 3.24 24.80 -21.53
CA GLY A 90 4.15 25.38 -20.53
C GLY A 90 4.25 24.59 -19.22
N GLY A 91 3.73 23.36 -19.18
CA GLY A 91 3.85 22.43 -18.06
C GLY A 91 4.88 21.33 -18.30
N GLU A 92 5.04 20.49 -17.29
CA GLU A 92 5.83 19.26 -17.33
C GLU A 92 4.90 18.06 -17.54
N SER A 93 5.36 17.08 -18.31
CA SER A 93 4.82 15.72 -18.30
C SER A 93 5.55 14.90 -17.23
N PHE A 94 5.08 13.68 -16.94
CA PHE A 94 5.79 12.84 -15.97
C PHE A 94 7.12 12.33 -16.53
N VAL A 95 7.23 12.20 -17.86
CA VAL A 95 8.51 11.97 -18.56
C VAL A 95 9.53 13.08 -18.26
N ASP A 96 9.08 14.33 -18.11
CA ASP A 96 9.98 15.47 -17.83
C ASP A 96 10.44 15.51 -16.36
N VAL A 97 9.61 15.02 -15.44
CA VAL A 97 9.94 14.95 -14.00
C VAL A 97 10.96 13.82 -13.71
N TYR A 98 10.92 12.73 -14.47
CA TYR A 98 11.78 11.57 -14.22
C TYR A 98 13.29 11.89 -14.24
N PRO A 99 13.85 12.60 -15.24
CA PRO A 99 15.27 12.97 -15.26
C PRO A 99 15.72 13.78 -14.05
N ARG A 100 14.90 14.71 -13.55
CA ARG A 100 15.27 15.50 -12.37
C ARG A 100 15.22 14.69 -11.08
N ALA A 101 14.29 13.75 -10.95
CA ALA A 101 14.26 12.80 -9.84
C ALA A 101 15.49 11.88 -9.88
N GLN A 102 15.86 11.37 -11.06
CA GLN A 102 17.05 10.55 -11.26
C GLN A 102 18.33 11.31 -10.90
N SER A 103 18.50 12.52 -11.43
CA SER A 103 19.65 13.39 -11.10
C SER A 103 19.74 13.66 -9.60
N TRP A 104 18.62 13.99 -8.94
CA TRP A 104 18.61 14.19 -7.49
C TRP A 104 19.03 12.93 -6.74
N PHE A 105 18.49 11.77 -7.11
CA PHE A 105 18.81 10.51 -6.45
C PHE A 105 20.30 10.17 -6.59
N THR A 106 20.87 10.29 -7.79
CA THR A 106 22.30 10.06 -8.03
C THR A 106 23.20 10.98 -7.20
N ASP A 107 22.84 12.26 -7.07
CA ASP A 107 23.68 13.24 -6.37
C ASP A 107 23.51 13.19 -4.84
N CYS A 108 22.32 12.83 -4.36
CA CYS A 108 21.91 13.08 -2.97
C CYS A 108 21.54 11.83 -2.16
N ALA A 109 21.27 10.68 -2.79
CA ALA A 109 20.90 9.47 -2.07
C ALA A 109 22.10 8.97 -1.24
N PRO A 110 21.97 8.84 0.10
CA PRO A 110 23.05 8.42 0.95
C PRO A 110 23.21 6.90 0.92
N ALA A 111 24.35 6.42 1.43
CA ALA A 111 24.59 4.99 1.68
C ALA A 111 23.77 4.41 2.86
N GLY A 112 22.86 5.19 3.47
CA GLY A 112 22.06 4.80 4.63
C GLY A 112 20.69 5.47 4.62
N ASP A 113 20.04 5.56 5.77
CA ASP A 113 18.66 6.07 5.86
C ASP A 113 18.57 7.56 5.46
N MET A 114 17.49 7.91 4.76
CA MET A 114 17.10 9.30 4.52
C MET A 114 15.58 9.45 4.52
N ILE A 115 15.10 10.65 4.83
CA ILE A 115 13.70 11.01 4.72
C ILE A 115 13.54 12.02 3.58
N VAL A 116 12.61 11.76 2.67
CA VAL A 116 12.28 12.67 1.56
C VAL A 116 10.81 13.05 1.64
N ILE A 117 10.54 14.35 1.75
CA ILE A 117 9.20 14.92 1.83
C ILE A 117 8.93 15.69 0.54
N SER A 118 8.08 15.13 -0.31
CA SER A 118 7.82 15.63 -1.65
C SER A 118 6.33 15.44 -2.00
N HIS A 119 6.01 15.31 -3.27
CA HIS A 119 4.65 15.32 -3.80
C HIS A 119 4.36 14.06 -4.62
N GLN A 120 3.14 13.94 -5.12
CA GLN A 120 2.63 12.70 -5.67
C GLN A 120 3.47 12.18 -6.85
N ILE A 121 3.82 13.05 -7.81
CA ILE A 121 4.57 12.67 -9.01
C ILE A 121 6.06 12.48 -8.72
N PRO A 122 6.80 13.42 -8.10
CA PRO A 122 8.20 13.22 -7.78
C PRO A 122 8.43 12.00 -6.87
N ILE A 123 7.53 11.67 -5.92
CA ILE A 123 7.64 10.44 -5.12
C ILE A 123 7.59 9.19 -6.00
N ARG A 124 6.71 9.13 -7.00
CA ARG A 124 6.67 8.00 -7.96
C ARG A 124 7.96 7.87 -8.74
N MET A 125 8.48 8.99 -9.23
CA MET A 125 9.72 8.98 -9.99
C MET A 125 10.90 8.54 -9.12
N LEU A 126 10.95 8.97 -7.86
CA LEU A 126 11.95 8.50 -6.90
C LEU A 126 11.83 7.01 -6.58
N ILE A 127 10.60 6.48 -6.44
CA ILE A 127 10.37 5.03 -6.29
C ILE A 127 10.88 4.28 -7.52
N ALA A 128 10.54 4.76 -8.73
CA ALA A 128 11.01 4.15 -9.97
C ALA A 128 12.54 4.09 -10.03
N VAL A 129 13.21 5.21 -9.74
CA VAL A 129 14.69 5.28 -9.75
C VAL A 129 15.30 4.39 -8.68
N ALA A 130 14.79 4.45 -7.45
CA ALA A 130 15.37 3.71 -6.32
C ALA A 130 15.18 2.19 -6.43
N CYS A 131 14.12 1.74 -7.11
CA CYS A 131 13.78 0.33 -7.28
C CYS A 131 14.11 -0.22 -8.68
N ASP A 132 14.69 0.58 -9.58
CA ASP A 132 14.94 0.22 -11.00
C ASP A 132 13.67 -0.27 -11.72
N LEU A 133 12.58 0.48 -11.58
CA LEU A 133 11.27 0.17 -12.17
C LEU A 133 10.97 1.09 -13.35
N ASP A 134 10.13 0.60 -14.27
CA ASP A 134 9.45 1.45 -15.24
C ASP A 134 8.50 2.42 -14.50
N PRO A 135 8.66 3.75 -14.68
CA PRO A 135 7.80 4.74 -14.02
C PRO A 135 6.37 4.78 -14.57
N GLU A 136 6.10 4.32 -15.81
CA GLU A 136 4.80 4.49 -16.46
C GLU A 136 3.66 3.76 -15.71
N PRO A 137 3.79 2.50 -15.28
CA PRO A 137 2.76 1.83 -14.49
C PRO A 137 2.46 2.49 -13.14
N LEU A 138 3.46 3.13 -12.51
CA LEU A 138 3.32 3.71 -11.16
C LEU A 138 2.33 4.87 -11.09
N ILE A 139 2.02 5.50 -12.23
CA ILE A 139 1.10 6.64 -12.31
C ILE A 139 -0.35 6.23 -12.04
N TYR A 140 -0.67 4.95 -12.26
CA TYR A 140 -1.99 4.37 -12.06
C TYR A 140 -2.17 3.76 -10.67
N ILE A 141 -1.09 3.59 -9.91
CA ILE A 141 -1.14 3.12 -8.53
C ILE A 141 -1.70 4.25 -7.65
N PRO A 142 -2.79 4.02 -6.90
CA PRO A 142 -3.32 5.01 -5.96
C PRO A 142 -2.26 5.40 -4.92
N MET A 143 -2.09 6.70 -4.67
CA MET A 143 -1.25 7.21 -3.58
C MET A 143 -2.08 8.18 -2.76
N THR A 144 -2.33 7.82 -1.51
CA THR A 144 -3.04 8.66 -0.55
C THR A 144 -2.05 9.52 0.23
N GLN A 145 -2.55 10.61 0.83
CA GLN A 145 -1.73 11.56 1.59
C GLN A 145 -1.25 11.01 2.95
N ASP A 146 -1.80 9.89 3.39
CA ASP A 146 -1.58 9.26 4.70
C ASP A 146 -0.55 8.10 4.67
N LEU A 147 0.15 7.90 3.56
CA LEU A 147 1.06 6.78 3.34
C LEU A 147 2.55 7.18 3.37
N ILE A 148 3.38 6.34 3.98
CA ILE A 148 4.85 6.42 3.93
C ILE A 148 5.37 5.28 3.05
N TYR A 149 6.21 5.60 2.07
CA TYR A 149 6.90 4.61 1.26
C TYR A 149 8.29 4.39 1.83
N VAL A 150 8.55 3.17 2.30
CA VAL A 150 9.89 2.74 2.77
C VAL A 150 10.56 1.99 1.63
N ILE A 151 11.59 2.60 1.06
CA ILE A 151 12.36 2.01 -0.05
C ILE A 151 13.69 1.53 0.50
N GLY A 152 13.85 0.21 0.60
CA GLY A 152 15.05 -0.44 1.08
C GLY A 152 14.95 -0.90 2.54
N ASN A 153 15.13 -2.21 2.75
CA ASN A 153 15.38 -2.81 4.07
C ASN A 153 16.86 -3.18 4.27
N GLY A 154 17.77 -2.74 3.38
CA GLY A 154 19.19 -3.10 3.42
C GLY A 154 19.49 -4.61 3.28
N VAL A 155 18.47 -5.45 3.10
CA VAL A 155 18.60 -6.90 2.94
C VAL A 155 18.55 -7.22 1.46
N SER A 156 19.59 -7.87 0.95
CA SER A 156 19.60 -8.34 -0.44
C SER A 156 18.48 -9.37 -0.68
N PRO A 157 18.01 -9.56 -1.93
CA PRO A 157 17.08 -10.66 -2.24
C PRO A 157 17.61 -12.03 -1.81
N GLU A 158 18.93 -12.24 -1.92
CA GLU A 158 19.58 -13.49 -1.48
C GLU A 158 19.54 -13.65 0.04
N ASP A 159 19.86 -12.60 0.80
CA ASP A 159 19.78 -12.63 2.26
C ASP A 159 18.34 -12.83 2.73
N SER A 160 17.37 -12.19 2.06
CA SER A 160 15.95 -12.37 2.33
C SER A 160 15.50 -13.81 2.07
N TYR A 161 15.95 -14.41 0.97
CA TYR A 161 15.71 -15.81 0.65
C TYR A 161 16.28 -16.74 1.73
N TRP A 162 17.54 -16.55 2.12
CA TRP A 162 18.16 -17.39 3.15
C TRP A 162 17.55 -17.15 4.54
N ALA A 163 17.14 -15.93 4.87
CA ALA A 163 16.39 -15.62 6.09
C ALA A 163 15.05 -16.36 6.12
N LEU A 164 14.28 -16.35 5.03
CA LEU A 164 13.02 -17.10 4.92
C LEU A 164 13.25 -18.61 5.08
N ARG A 165 14.26 -19.15 4.39
CA ARG A 165 14.53 -20.61 4.36
C ARG A 165 15.12 -21.13 5.68
N ARG A 166 15.92 -20.32 6.39
CA ARG A 166 16.70 -20.77 7.56
C ARG A 166 16.20 -20.21 8.89
N LYS A 167 15.54 -19.04 8.87
CA LYS A 167 15.09 -18.29 10.06
C LYS A 167 13.61 -17.90 9.90
N ALA A 168 13.32 -16.60 9.84
CA ALA A 168 12.01 -16.04 9.55
C ALA A 168 12.17 -14.68 8.86
N ILE A 169 11.11 -14.26 8.17
CA ILE A 169 10.93 -12.91 7.62
C ILE A 169 9.55 -12.40 8.00
N ILE A 170 9.41 -11.08 7.97
CA ILE A 170 8.13 -10.38 8.02
C ILE A 170 7.98 -9.62 6.71
N VAL A 171 6.83 -9.77 6.07
CA VAL A 171 6.56 -9.19 4.75
C VAL A 171 5.24 -8.45 4.81
N ASP A 172 5.31 -7.16 4.55
CA ASP A 172 4.13 -6.37 4.24
C ASP A 172 3.64 -6.82 2.85
N VAL A 173 2.42 -7.34 2.81
CA VAL A 173 1.79 -7.81 1.58
C VAL A 173 0.65 -6.87 1.24
N PRO A 174 0.46 -6.50 -0.04
CA PRO A 174 -0.65 -5.66 -0.48
C PRO A 174 -1.96 -6.48 -0.51
N GLU A 175 -2.22 -7.23 0.55
CA GLU A 175 -3.42 -8.04 0.72
C GLU A 175 -4.41 -7.33 1.66
N ARG A 176 -5.63 -7.13 1.16
CA ARG A 176 -6.69 -6.42 1.86
C ARG A 176 -7.87 -7.36 2.10
N PRO A 177 -8.28 -7.59 3.37
CA PRO A 177 -9.49 -8.32 3.66
C PRO A 177 -10.75 -7.52 3.29
N VAL A 178 -11.73 -8.20 2.70
CA VAL A 178 -13.10 -7.71 2.56
C VAL A 178 -14.00 -8.49 3.50
N ALA A 179 -14.76 -7.80 4.36
CA ALA A 179 -15.68 -8.42 5.30
C ALA A 179 -17.05 -8.63 4.63
N ILE A 180 -17.55 -9.87 4.71
CA ILE A 180 -18.77 -10.34 4.07
C ILE A 180 -19.61 -11.04 5.13
N SER A 181 -20.83 -10.56 5.36
CA SER A 181 -21.69 -11.09 6.41
C SER A 181 -23.17 -11.00 6.09
N GLY A 182 -23.98 -11.89 6.66
CA GLY A 182 -25.44 -11.90 6.52
C GLY A 182 -25.97 -13.30 6.26
N PRO A 183 -27.26 -13.56 6.50
CA PRO A 183 -27.83 -14.92 6.45
C PRO A 183 -27.66 -15.59 5.08
N ASP A 184 -27.57 -14.82 4.01
CA ASP A 184 -27.35 -15.33 2.65
C ASP A 184 -25.86 -15.42 2.25
N ALA A 185 -24.92 -15.08 3.15
CA ALA A 185 -23.50 -14.95 2.81
C ALA A 185 -22.90 -16.25 2.27
N THR A 186 -23.24 -17.41 2.84
CA THR A 186 -22.72 -18.69 2.35
C THR A 186 -23.15 -18.96 0.90
N ALA A 187 -24.44 -18.81 0.62
CA ALA A 187 -25.01 -19.04 -0.71
C ALA A 187 -24.48 -18.01 -1.73
N PHE A 188 -24.37 -16.75 -1.29
CA PHE A 188 -23.77 -15.69 -2.09
C PHE A 188 -22.32 -16.01 -2.46
N LEU A 189 -21.50 -16.45 -1.50
CA LEU A 189 -20.09 -16.76 -1.76
C LEU A 189 -19.92 -17.98 -2.67
N GLU A 190 -20.83 -18.96 -2.65
CA GLU A 190 -20.83 -20.08 -3.61
C GLU A 190 -21.23 -19.66 -5.05
N LYS A 191 -21.91 -18.51 -5.21
CA LYS A 191 -22.13 -17.89 -6.52
C LYS A 191 -20.88 -17.18 -7.05
N ILE A 192 -20.07 -16.62 -6.16
CA ILE A 192 -18.88 -15.83 -6.51
C ILE A 192 -17.65 -16.72 -6.72
N PHE A 193 -17.47 -17.72 -5.86
CA PHE A 193 -16.26 -18.53 -5.82
C PHE A 193 -16.45 -19.92 -6.43
N ALA A 194 -15.44 -20.40 -7.14
CA ALA A 194 -15.39 -21.77 -7.68
C ALA A 194 -15.11 -22.83 -6.58
N ARG A 195 -15.70 -22.68 -5.40
CA ARG A 195 -15.51 -23.53 -4.21
C ARG A 195 -16.80 -23.66 -3.40
N ARG A 196 -17.01 -24.85 -2.82
CA ARG A 196 -18.14 -25.12 -1.93
C ARG A 196 -17.91 -24.55 -0.53
N ILE A 197 -18.40 -23.35 -0.26
CA ILE A 197 -18.20 -22.60 0.98
C ILE A 197 -18.98 -23.18 2.16
N ALA A 198 -20.12 -23.85 1.94
CA ALA A 198 -20.93 -24.44 3.01
C ALA A 198 -20.15 -25.47 3.87
N THR A 199 -19.09 -26.06 3.32
CA THR A 199 -18.23 -27.04 4.01
C THR A 199 -17.09 -26.40 4.83
N LEU A 200 -16.91 -25.07 4.73
CA LEU A 200 -15.88 -24.36 5.48
C LEU A 200 -16.36 -24.18 6.92
N LYS A 201 -15.62 -24.77 7.87
CA LYS A 201 -15.91 -24.66 9.30
C LYS A 201 -15.46 -23.29 9.84
N GLU A 202 -16.06 -22.84 10.93
CA GLU A 202 -15.61 -21.65 11.65
C GLU A 202 -14.16 -21.82 12.13
N GLY A 203 -13.41 -20.71 12.20
CA GLY A 203 -11.99 -20.69 12.53
C GLY A 203 -11.11 -21.34 11.45
N ARG A 204 -11.61 -21.45 10.20
CA ARG A 204 -10.86 -22.04 9.08
C ARG A 204 -10.82 -21.11 7.88
N GLY A 205 -9.67 -21.16 7.22
CA GLY A 205 -9.41 -20.59 5.91
C GLY A 205 -9.54 -21.60 4.79
N ARG A 206 -9.72 -21.11 3.57
CA ARG A 206 -9.58 -21.89 2.33
C ARG A 206 -9.21 -20.98 1.18
N TYR A 207 -8.28 -21.45 0.34
CA TYR A 207 -8.01 -20.79 -0.93
C TYR A 207 -9.23 -20.88 -1.85
N ALA A 208 -9.74 -19.72 -2.27
CA ALA A 208 -10.91 -19.60 -3.13
C ALA A 208 -10.61 -18.64 -4.28
N ILE A 209 -11.13 -18.98 -5.46
CA ILE A 209 -10.96 -18.22 -6.69
C ILE A 209 -12.32 -17.62 -7.03
N ALA A 210 -12.38 -16.30 -7.13
CA ALA A 210 -13.50 -15.57 -7.70
C ALA A 210 -13.43 -15.67 -9.22
N CYS A 211 -14.58 -15.96 -9.82
CA CYS A 211 -14.71 -16.03 -11.27
C CYS A 211 -15.54 -14.86 -11.79
N ALA A 212 -15.21 -14.42 -13.00
CA ALA A 212 -16.07 -13.55 -13.80
C ALA A 212 -17.30 -14.33 -14.29
N HIS A 213 -18.29 -13.62 -14.84
CA HIS A 213 -19.56 -14.19 -15.26
C HIS A 213 -19.44 -15.24 -16.39
N ASP A 214 -18.38 -15.17 -17.19
CA ASP A 214 -18.04 -16.12 -18.25
C ASP A 214 -17.19 -17.31 -17.74
N GLY A 215 -16.91 -17.36 -16.43
CA GLY A 215 -16.05 -18.37 -15.80
C GLY A 215 -14.55 -18.03 -15.81
N GLY A 216 -14.16 -16.88 -16.36
CA GLY A 216 -12.77 -16.40 -16.33
C GLY A 216 -12.25 -16.19 -14.91
N LEU A 217 -10.94 -16.33 -14.70
CA LEU A 217 -10.32 -16.02 -13.42
C LEU A 217 -10.40 -14.50 -13.17
N PHE A 218 -11.15 -14.11 -12.15
CA PHE A 218 -11.20 -12.71 -11.72
C PHE A 218 -10.14 -12.45 -10.65
N MET A 219 -10.11 -13.29 -9.60
CA MET A 219 -9.20 -13.07 -8.47
C MET A 219 -8.99 -14.33 -7.62
N GLY A 220 -7.79 -14.49 -7.07
CA GLY A 220 -7.47 -15.51 -6.06
C GLY A 220 -7.29 -14.90 -4.67
N GLY A 221 -7.46 -15.72 -3.63
CA GLY A 221 -7.35 -15.25 -2.25
C GLY A 221 -7.69 -16.34 -1.24
N ILE A 222 -7.64 -15.98 0.04
CA ILE A 222 -7.99 -16.88 1.15
C ILE A 222 -9.29 -16.40 1.81
N LEU A 223 -10.32 -17.24 1.74
CA LEU A 223 -11.56 -17.03 2.47
C LEU A 223 -11.45 -17.64 3.87
N PHE A 224 -11.59 -16.82 4.89
CA PHE A 224 -11.71 -17.23 6.29
C PHE A 224 -13.18 -17.16 6.74
N ARG A 225 -13.67 -18.22 7.37
CA ARG A 225 -14.95 -18.20 8.09
C ARG A 225 -14.67 -17.90 9.56
N LEU A 226 -15.06 -16.72 10.01
CA LEU A 226 -14.78 -16.25 11.36
C LEU A 226 -15.86 -16.72 12.34
N GLU A 227 -17.13 -16.61 11.94
CA GLU A 227 -18.31 -17.03 12.70
C GLU A 227 -19.36 -17.59 11.75
N GLN A 228 -20.52 -17.98 12.28
CA GLN A 228 -21.69 -18.27 11.47
C GLN A 228 -22.02 -17.04 10.62
N ASP A 229 -22.08 -17.24 9.29
CA ASP A 229 -22.46 -16.20 8.34
C ASP A 229 -21.55 -14.95 8.34
N ARG A 230 -20.30 -15.08 8.80
CA ARG A 230 -19.28 -14.02 8.76
C ARG A 230 -17.97 -14.52 8.18
N TYR A 231 -17.52 -13.86 7.12
CA TYR A 231 -16.37 -14.24 6.33
C TYR A 231 -15.49 -13.04 6.05
N TRP A 232 -14.18 -13.26 6.05
CA TRP A 232 -13.21 -12.34 5.47
C TRP A 232 -12.56 -13.00 4.27
N TYR A 233 -12.58 -12.32 3.12
CA TYR A 233 -11.80 -12.75 1.97
C TYR A 233 -10.57 -11.86 1.83
N VAL A 234 -9.40 -12.45 2.08
CA VAL A 234 -8.11 -11.78 1.94
C VAL A 234 -7.68 -11.92 0.49
N GLN A 235 -7.72 -10.79 -0.22
CA GLN A 235 -7.38 -10.67 -1.64
C GLN A 235 -6.11 -9.83 -1.83
N PRO A 236 -5.36 -9.97 -2.94
CA PRO A 236 -4.48 -8.91 -3.41
C PRO A 236 -5.30 -7.65 -3.80
N ASP A 237 -4.63 -6.54 -4.07
CA ASP A 237 -5.31 -5.33 -4.55
C ASP A 237 -6.14 -5.57 -5.84
N GLY A 238 -7.37 -5.04 -5.86
CA GLY A 238 -8.29 -5.11 -6.99
C GLY A 238 -9.77 -4.86 -6.62
N ASP A 239 -10.66 -4.98 -7.61
CA ASP A 239 -12.05 -4.49 -7.57
C ASP A 239 -13.07 -5.46 -6.94
N LEU A 240 -12.66 -6.36 -6.04
CA LEU A 240 -13.57 -7.36 -5.49
C LEU A 240 -14.75 -6.75 -4.73
N GLU A 241 -14.56 -5.68 -3.97
CA GLU A 241 -15.66 -5.06 -3.22
C GLU A 241 -16.77 -4.59 -4.18
N THR A 242 -16.40 -3.90 -5.26
CA THR A 242 -17.30 -3.50 -6.34
C THR A 242 -17.95 -4.71 -7.00
N TRP A 243 -17.18 -5.78 -7.27
CA TRP A 243 -17.69 -7.02 -7.84
C TRP A 243 -18.75 -7.67 -6.95
N LEU A 244 -18.50 -7.77 -5.64
CA LEU A 244 -19.45 -8.33 -4.68
C LEU A 244 -20.72 -7.48 -4.59
N LEU A 245 -20.58 -6.15 -4.53
CA LEU A 245 -21.72 -5.23 -4.50
C LEU A 245 -22.62 -5.38 -5.74
N ALA A 246 -22.04 -5.56 -6.92
CA ALA A 246 -22.79 -5.79 -8.16
C ALA A 246 -23.58 -7.11 -8.15
N HIS A 247 -23.12 -8.12 -7.42
CA HIS A 247 -23.71 -9.47 -7.45
C HIS A 247 -24.63 -9.80 -6.28
N LYS A 248 -24.69 -8.94 -5.24
CA LYS A 248 -25.46 -9.20 -4.01
C LYS A 248 -26.96 -8.93 -4.14
N ALA A 249 -27.43 -8.39 -5.28
CA ALA A 249 -28.81 -7.99 -5.47
C ALA A 249 -29.79 -9.14 -5.14
N GLY A 250 -30.76 -8.86 -4.26
CA GLY A 250 -31.75 -9.84 -3.79
C GLY A 250 -31.28 -10.79 -2.68
N LEU A 251 -30.08 -10.58 -2.13
CA LEU A 251 -29.54 -11.36 -1.01
C LEU A 251 -29.28 -10.46 0.20
N ASP A 252 -29.57 -10.94 1.39
CA ASP A 252 -29.25 -10.28 2.65
C ASP A 252 -27.77 -10.51 3.00
N VAL A 253 -26.94 -9.70 2.35
CA VAL A 253 -25.48 -9.67 2.51
C VAL A 253 -24.99 -8.23 2.64
N THR A 254 -24.14 -8.03 3.64
CA THR A 254 -23.34 -6.84 3.87
C THR A 254 -21.90 -7.09 3.44
N VAL A 255 -21.34 -6.14 2.70
CA VAL A 255 -19.92 -6.11 2.28
C VAL A 255 -19.33 -4.80 2.80
N LYS A 256 -18.16 -4.85 3.44
CA LYS A 256 -17.48 -3.65 3.97
C LYS A 256 -15.97 -3.81 4.10
N ASP A 257 -15.26 -2.68 4.16
CA ASP A 257 -13.89 -2.59 4.65
C ASP A 257 -13.83 -2.88 6.16
N PRO A 258 -13.14 -3.93 6.62
CA PRO A 258 -12.94 -4.16 8.05
C PRO A 258 -11.87 -3.25 8.67
N HIS A 259 -11.23 -2.37 7.89
CA HIS A 259 -10.09 -1.55 8.29
C HIS A 259 -8.91 -2.38 8.85
N ALA A 260 -8.73 -3.58 8.30
CA ALA A 260 -7.62 -4.50 8.62
C ALA A 260 -6.64 -4.59 7.44
N ARG A 261 -5.39 -4.92 7.73
CA ARG A 261 -4.31 -5.13 6.74
C ARG A 261 -3.55 -6.41 7.07
N ALA A 262 -3.05 -7.10 6.05
CA ALA A 262 -2.36 -8.37 6.23
C ALA A 262 -0.85 -8.16 6.35
N LEU A 263 -0.24 -8.77 7.36
CA LEU A 263 1.20 -8.87 7.52
C LEU A 263 1.55 -10.35 7.57
N GLN A 264 2.50 -10.78 6.75
CA GLN A 264 2.89 -12.18 6.71
C GLN A 264 4.19 -12.41 7.48
N VAL A 265 4.14 -13.24 8.51
CA VAL A 265 5.34 -13.78 9.16
C VAL A 265 5.57 -15.19 8.63
N GLN A 266 6.74 -15.41 8.02
CA GLN A 266 7.04 -16.67 7.33
C GLN A 266 8.40 -17.22 7.73
N GLY A 267 8.56 -18.54 7.68
CA GLY A 267 9.85 -19.21 7.83
C GLY A 267 9.89 -20.28 8.92
N ARG A 268 11.04 -20.94 9.02
CA ARG A 268 11.24 -22.11 9.90
C ARG A 268 11.15 -21.78 11.39
N ALA A 269 11.49 -20.56 11.79
CA ALA A 269 11.42 -20.11 13.18
C ALA A 269 10.01 -19.67 13.62
N LEU A 270 9.04 -19.61 12.70
CA LEU A 270 7.69 -19.10 12.94
C LEU A 270 7.01 -19.72 14.18
N PRO A 271 7.01 -21.05 14.42
CA PRO A 271 6.34 -21.61 15.59
C PRO A 271 6.90 -21.12 16.93
N ALA A 272 8.21 -20.84 17.01
CA ALA A 272 8.84 -20.33 18.22
C ALA A 272 8.55 -18.84 18.40
N ILE A 273 8.60 -18.06 17.31
CA ILE A 273 8.29 -16.63 17.30
C ILE A 273 6.84 -16.39 17.73
N MET A 274 5.88 -17.10 17.11
CA MET A 274 4.46 -16.93 17.43
C MET A 274 4.16 -17.38 18.86
N ALA A 275 4.75 -18.49 19.33
CA ALA A 275 4.56 -18.92 20.72
C ALA A 275 5.08 -17.88 21.72
N ALA A 276 6.23 -17.26 21.45
CA ALA A 276 6.75 -16.19 22.30
C ALA A 276 5.86 -14.93 22.25
N ALA A 277 5.42 -14.53 21.06
CA ALA A 277 4.65 -13.31 20.84
C ALA A 277 3.22 -13.38 21.41
N THR A 278 2.64 -14.59 21.49
CA THR A 278 1.25 -14.79 21.92
C THR A 278 1.12 -15.49 23.28
N GLY A 279 2.19 -15.55 24.08
CA GLY A 279 2.18 -16.28 25.36
C GLY A 279 1.83 -17.78 25.22
N GLY A 280 2.14 -18.39 24.07
CA GLY A 280 1.90 -19.81 23.77
C GLY A 280 0.58 -20.14 23.08
N ALA A 281 -0.33 -19.16 22.90
CA ALA A 281 -1.62 -19.37 22.24
C ALA A 281 -1.48 -19.91 20.81
N ILE A 282 -0.56 -19.36 20.01
CA ILE A 282 -0.18 -19.89 18.69
C ILE A 282 1.09 -20.72 18.85
N ASN A 283 0.97 -22.02 18.69
CA ASN A 283 2.08 -22.96 18.83
C ASN A 283 2.05 -24.03 17.73
N LYS A 284 2.86 -25.08 17.85
CA LYS A 284 2.95 -26.16 16.84
C LYS A 284 1.63 -26.90 16.56
N SER A 285 0.64 -26.79 17.44
CA SER A 285 -0.69 -27.36 17.22
C SER A 285 -1.57 -26.51 16.28
N PHE A 286 -1.21 -25.24 16.04
CA PHE A 286 -1.90 -24.36 15.10
C PHE A 286 -1.64 -24.82 13.66
N LYS A 287 -2.64 -25.44 13.03
CA LYS A 287 -2.48 -26.09 11.72
C LYS A 287 -2.78 -25.12 10.58
N TYR A 288 -2.28 -25.45 9.38
CA TYR A 288 -2.58 -24.74 8.13
C TYR A 288 -4.06 -24.38 7.97
N PHE A 289 -4.31 -23.15 7.52
CA PHE A 289 -5.65 -22.58 7.34
C PHE A 289 -6.54 -22.62 8.60
N HIS A 290 -5.97 -22.53 9.81
CA HIS A 290 -6.73 -22.08 10.96
C HIS A 290 -6.68 -20.56 11.04
N SER A 291 -7.72 -19.97 11.62
CA SER A 291 -7.83 -18.56 11.92
C SER A 291 -8.51 -18.37 13.27
N GLY A 292 -8.25 -17.23 13.89
CA GLY A 292 -8.82 -16.83 15.16
C GLY A 292 -8.25 -15.48 15.56
N TYR A 293 -8.80 -14.89 16.62
CA TYR A 293 -8.27 -13.69 17.23
C TYR A 293 -7.29 -14.05 18.33
N PHE A 294 -6.14 -13.39 18.36
CA PHE A 294 -5.07 -13.66 19.31
C PHE A 294 -4.51 -12.36 19.90
N ASP A 295 -4.07 -12.45 21.16
CA ASP A 295 -3.19 -11.42 21.72
C ASP A 295 -1.78 -11.62 21.18
N VAL A 296 -1.23 -10.62 20.51
CA VAL A 296 0.14 -10.59 20.03
C VAL A 296 0.80 -9.35 20.62
N GLY A 297 1.66 -9.54 21.62
CA GLY A 297 2.36 -8.43 22.28
C GLY A 297 1.45 -7.38 22.92
N GLY A 298 0.27 -7.77 23.43
CA GLY A 298 -0.72 -6.86 24.03
C GLY A 298 -1.69 -6.22 23.03
N GLN A 299 -1.58 -6.55 21.73
CA GLN A 299 -2.52 -6.14 20.71
C GLN A 299 -3.40 -7.31 20.28
N GLN A 300 -4.71 -7.09 20.20
CA GLN A 300 -5.63 -8.05 19.61
C GLN A 300 -5.54 -7.99 18.08
N VAL A 301 -5.23 -9.13 17.45
CA VAL A 301 -5.12 -9.30 15.99
C VAL A 301 -5.88 -10.52 15.50
#